data_AF-A0A8U0V9N9-F1
#
_entry.id   AF-A0A8U0V9N9-F1
#
_cell.length_a   1.000
_cell.length_b   1.000
_cell.length_c   1.000
_cell.angle_alpha   90.00
_cell.angle_beta   90.00
_cell.angle_gamma   90.00
#
_symmetry.space_group_name_H-M   'P 1'
#
loop_
_entity.id
_entity.type
_entity.pdbx_description
1 polymer ?
#
loop_
_entity_poly.entity_id
_entity_poly.type
_entity_poly.pdbx_seq_one_letter_code
_entity_poly.pdbx_strand_id
1 'polypeptide(L)'
;MSFLGRRWPLFNKRLPCGALSRVERSPAAQYVDLLLNPERYTGYKGSSAWRVWNSIYDENCFKPRSVYYPLNPLASSQGEDDETWGKPSWGPNIKEFKRCFDPVETKGEGPRRLKNLYFLYLIELRALSKVAPYFECSIVDLYTGNVEEDADTKMLLLNIFQDTK
;
A
#
# COMPACT_ATOMS: atom_id res chain seq x y z
N MET A 1 -5.82 22.13 13.33
CA MET A 1 -4.95 20.97 13.04
C MET A 1 -3.63 21.44 12.42
N SER A 2 -2.73 22.08 13.18
CA SER A 2 -1.45 22.59 12.65
C SER A 2 -0.27 22.48 13.63
N PHE A 3 -0.38 21.63 14.67
CA PHE A 3 0.66 21.49 15.70
C PHE A 3 1.46 20.17 15.63
N LEU A 4 0.98 19.15 14.91
CA LEU A 4 1.62 17.82 14.89
C LEU A 4 2.90 17.75 14.04
N GLY A 5 2.99 18.50 12.93
CA GLY A 5 4.10 18.39 11.97
C GLY A 5 5.48 18.88 12.45
N ARG A 6 5.59 19.57 13.60
CA ARG A 6 6.85 20.17 14.07
C ARG A 6 7.62 19.38 15.13
N ARG A 7 6.98 18.41 15.80
CA ARG A 7 7.57 17.73 16.98
C ARG A 7 8.32 16.45 16.62
N TRP A 8 7.83 15.70 15.63
CA TRP A 8 8.41 14.44 15.16
C TRP A 8 9.83 14.59 14.59
N PRO A 9 10.14 15.58 13.72
CA PRO A 9 11.49 15.70 13.16
C PRO A 9 12.53 16.12 14.20
N LEU A 10 12.12 16.74 15.30
CA LEU A 10 13.00 17.11 16.41
C LEU A 10 13.27 15.93 17.35
N PHE A 11 12.27 15.07 17.57
CA PHE A 11 12.41 13.84 18.35
C PHE A 11 13.31 12.83 17.62
N ASN A 12 13.06 12.57 16.33
CA ASN A 12 13.80 11.56 15.56
C ASN A 12 15.30 11.91 15.42
N LYS A 13 15.67 13.21 15.44
CA LYS A 13 17.07 13.67 15.44
C LYS A 13 17.84 13.38 16.74
N ARG A 14 17.17 13.01 17.83
CA ARG A 14 17.80 12.71 19.13
C ARG A 14 18.07 11.23 19.35
N LEU A 15 17.54 10.34 18.50
CA LEU A 15 17.75 8.90 18.63
C LEU A 15 19.14 8.50 18.07
N PRO A 16 19.89 7.60 18.73
CA PRO A 16 21.25 7.23 18.36
C PRO A 16 21.34 6.29 17.14
N CYS A 17 20.38 6.37 16.22
CA CYS A 17 20.38 5.56 14.99
C CYS A 17 20.56 6.47 13.78
N GLY A 18 21.70 6.31 13.09
CA GLY A 18 21.99 6.92 11.78
C GLY A 18 21.11 6.37 10.66
N ALA A 19 19.78 6.41 10.82
CA ALA A 19 18.79 5.82 9.91
C ALA A 19 17.76 6.84 9.42
N LEU A 20 18.12 8.13 9.29
CA LEU A 20 17.34 9.00 8.42
C LEU A 20 17.52 8.51 6.99
N SER A 21 16.50 7.88 6.42
CA SER A 21 16.50 7.48 5.02
C SER A 21 16.80 8.71 4.15
N ARG A 22 17.47 8.53 3.00
CA ARG A 22 17.82 9.63 2.07
C ARG A 22 16.61 10.50 1.69
N VAL A 23 15.39 9.96 1.84
CA VAL A 23 14.09 10.60 1.58
C VAL A 23 13.73 11.66 2.63
N GLU A 24 14.00 11.45 3.92
CA GLU A 24 13.68 12.42 4.98
C GLU A 24 14.54 13.70 4.89
N ARG A 25 15.59 13.70 4.07
CA ARG A 25 16.44 14.88 3.80
C ARG A 25 15.99 15.69 2.58
N SER A 26 15.00 15.22 1.82
CA SER A 26 14.50 15.97 0.66
C SER A 26 13.64 17.15 1.13
N PRO A 27 13.95 18.40 0.77
CA PRO A 27 13.13 19.56 1.15
C PRO A 27 11.74 19.55 0.49
N ALA A 28 11.52 18.67 -0.50
CA ALA A 28 10.23 18.52 -1.18
C ALA A 28 9.32 17.46 -0.55
N ALA A 29 9.81 16.63 0.39
CA ALA A 29 8.99 15.64 1.06
C ALA A 29 8.02 16.32 2.06
N GLN A 30 6.75 15.91 2.06
CA GLN A 30 5.71 16.49 2.90
C GLN A 30 4.90 15.40 3.60
N TYR A 31 4.45 15.67 4.83
CA TYR A 31 3.52 14.79 5.53
C TYR A 31 2.11 14.98 4.97
N VAL A 32 1.45 13.87 4.63
CA VAL A 32 0.09 13.83 4.09
C VAL A 32 -0.80 13.02 5.03
N ASP A 33 -2.01 13.51 5.28
CA ASP A 33 -3.02 12.79 6.04
C ASP A 33 -3.72 11.75 5.16
N LEU A 34 -3.55 10.47 5.49
CA LEU A 34 -4.10 9.35 4.72
C LEU A 34 -5.61 9.21 4.91
N LEU A 35 -6.21 9.72 6.00
CA LEU A 35 -7.66 9.69 6.21
C LEU A 35 -8.38 10.61 5.21
N LEU A 36 -7.72 11.70 4.80
CA LEU A 36 -8.23 12.61 3.78
C LEU A 36 -7.91 12.14 2.34
N ASN A 37 -7.00 11.17 2.18
CA ASN A 37 -6.53 10.67 0.89
C ASN A 37 -6.67 9.15 0.79
N PRO A 38 -7.91 8.61 0.87
CA PRO A 38 -8.11 7.18 0.78
C PRO A 38 -7.77 6.65 -0.62
N GLU A 39 -7.13 5.48 -0.70
CA GLU A 39 -6.89 4.80 -1.97
C GLU A 39 -8.23 4.37 -2.61
N ARG A 40 -8.55 4.93 -3.79
CA ARG A 40 -9.78 4.69 -4.55
C ARG A 40 -9.55 4.89 -6.05
N TYR A 41 -10.56 4.59 -6.87
CA TYR A 41 -10.49 4.82 -8.31
C TYR A 41 -10.29 6.31 -8.63
N THR A 42 -9.18 6.64 -9.29
CA THR A 42 -8.79 8.02 -9.68
C THR A 42 -9.02 8.31 -11.17
N GLY A 43 -9.40 7.31 -11.96
CA GLY A 43 -9.43 7.41 -13.42
C GLY A 43 -8.07 7.30 -14.11
N TYR A 44 -6.97 7.08 -13.36
CA TYR A 44 -5.63 6.91 -13.93
C TYR A 44 -5.54 5.59 -14.74
N LYS A 45 -5.40 5.71 -16.07
CA LYS A 45 -5.39 4.59 -17.02
C LYS A 45 -4.58 4.92 -18.29
N GLY A 46 -4.46 3.96 -19.20
CA GLY A 46 -3.82 4.17 -20.51
C GLY A 46 -2.29 4.05 -20.48
N SER A 47 -1.64 4.64 -21.49
CA SER A 47 -0.21 4.44 -21.77
C SER A 47 0.71 4.94 -20.66
N SER A 48 0.33 5.98 -19.92
CA SER A 48 1.09 6.48 -18.77
C SER A 48 1.13 5.46 -17.63
N ALA A 49 -0.02 4.90 -17.25
CA ALA A 49 -0.12 3.89 -16.21
C ALA A 49 0.65 2.62 -16.60
N TRP A 50 0.51 2.21 -17.86
CA TRP A 50 1.19 1.02 -18.37
C TRP A 50 2.72 1.16 -18.38
N ARG A 51 3.24 2.34 -18.76
CA ARG A 51 4.68 2.62 -18.72
C ARG A 51 5.25 2.43 -17.32
N VAL A 52 4.55 2.93 -16.29
CA VAL A 52 4.96 2.77 -14.90
C VAL A 52 5.02 1.30 -14.49
N TRP A 53 3.96 0.53 -14.77
CA TRP A 53 3.93 -0.89 -14.42
C TRP A 53 5.01 -1.71 -15.12
N ASN A 54 5.25 -1.50 -16.41
CA ASN A 54 6.30 -2.20 -17.13
C ASN A 54 7.67 -1.92 -16.52
N SER A 55 7.98 -0.65 -16.23
CA SER A 55 9.24 -0.30 -15.57
C SER A 55 9.40 -1.05 -14.25
N ILE A 56 8.37 -1.13 -13.41
CA ILE A 56 8.42 -1.87 -12.13
C ILE A 56 8.72 -3.37 -12.37
N TYR A 57 8.03 -4.01 -13.31
CA TYR A 57 8.24 -5.43 -13.58
C TYR A 57 9.60 -5.72 -14.25
N ASP A 58 10.15 -4.75 -14.98
CA ASP A 58 11.44 -4.84 -15.66
C ASP A 58 12.63 -4.63 -14.72
N GLU A 59 12.43 -4.07 -13.51
CA GLU A 59 13.46 -4.02 -12.46
C GLU A 59 13.89 -5.41 -11.95
N ASN A 60 13.12 -6.47 -12.22
CA ASN A 60 13.49 -7.82 -11.83
C ASN A 60 14.64 -8.38 -12.69
N CYS A 61 15.87 -8.10 -12.27
CA CYS A 61 17.11 -8.50 -12.92
C CYS A 61 17.67 -9.87 -12.45
N PHE A 62 16.94 -10.63 -11.64
CA PHE A 62 17.38 -11.92 -11.08
C PHE A 62 16.85 -13.16 -11.84
N LYS A 63 16.36 -13.00 -13.07
CA LYS A 63 15.59 -14.05 -13.76
C LYS A 63 16.43 -15.30 -14.13
N PRO A 64 16.05 -16.52 -13.69
CA PRO A 64 16.17 -17.69 -14.55
C PRO A 64 15.18 -17.53 -15.73
N ARG A 65 15.56 -17.98 -16.94
CA ARG A 65 14.75 -17.84 -18.17
C ARG A 65 13.29 -18.29 -17.92
N SER A 66 12.32 -17.45 -18.31
CA SER A 66 10.86 -17.65 -18.22
C SER A 66 10.15 -17.06 -16.99
N VAL A 67 10.04 -15.73 -16.93
CA VAL A 67 8.92 -15.08 -16.24
C VAL A 67 8.01 -14.49 -17.31
N TYR A 68 6.82 -15.09 -17.48
CA TYR A 68 5.77 -14.56 -18.34
C TYR A 68 5.16 -13.32 -17.67
N TYR A 69 5.23 -12.18 -18.35
CA TYR A 69 4.52 -10.98 -17.94
C TYR A 69 3.02 -11.14 -18.21
N PRO A 70 2.13 -10.62 -17.36
CA PRO A 70 0.70 -10.63 -17.65
C PRO A 70 0.41 -9.84 -18.92
N LEU A 71 -0.25 -10.50 -19.87
CA LEU A 71 -0.67 -9.93 -21.15
C LEU A 71 -1.54 -8.67 -20.98
N ASN A 72 -1.37 -7.75 -21.94
CA ASN A 72 -2.10 -6.51 -22.14
C ASN A 72 -3.62 -6.65 -21.97
N PRO A 73 -4.27 -5.92 -21.05
CA PRO A 73 -5.69 -5.62 -21.14
C PRO A 73 -5.88 -4.33 -21.96
N LEU A 74 -5.35 -4.28 -23.19
CA LEU A 74 -5.82 -3.29 -24.18
C LEU A 74 -7.10 -3.80 -24.84
N ALA A 75 -8.11 -4.08 -24.02
CA ALA A 75 -9.49 -4.14 -24.46
C ALA A 75 -10.16 -2.84 -24.01
N SER A 76 -10.07 -1.85 -24.90
CA SER A 76 -11.09 -0.80 -25.12
C SER A 76 -11.92 -0.41 -23.90
N SER A 77 -11.55 0.69 -23.24
CA SER A 77 -12.49 1.47 -22.45
C SER A 77 -13.46 2.20 -23.37
N GLN A 78 -14.42 1.48 -23.95
CA GLN A 78 -15.72 2.05 -24.28
C GLN A 78 -16.71 1.40 -23.31
N GLY A 79 -16.70 1.89 -22.08
CA GLY A 79 -17.81 1.68 -21.17
C GLY A 79 -18.73 2.87 -21.38
N GLU A 80 -19.90 2.62 -21.96
CA GLU A 80 -21.05 3.54 -21.91
C GLU A 80 -21.33 3.85 -20.43
N ASP A 81 -21.09 5.11 -20.12
CA ASP A 81 -21.68 5.84 -19.02
C ASP A 81 -23.19 5.86 -19.21
N ASP A 82 -23.88 4.92 -18.55
CA ASP A 82 -25.33 4.97 -18.37
C ASP A 82 -25.65 6.20 -17.50
N GLU A 83 -25.96 7.32 -18.16
CA GLU A 83 -26.39 8.60 -17.58
C GLU A 83 -27.72 8.44 -16.84
N THR A 84 -27.69 7.83 -15.67
CA THR A 84 -28.76 8.02 -14.68
C THR A 84 -28.39 9.21 -13.81
N TRP A 85 -29.01 10.37 -14.04
CA TRP A 85 -28.83 11.62 -13.29
C TRP A 85 -29.04 11.44 -11.78
N GLY A 86 -27.97 11.08 -11.08
CA GLY A 86 -27.87 10.94 -9.63
C GLY A 86 -26.45 11.25 -9.17
N LYS A 87 -26.30 11.71 -7.93
CA LYS A 87 -24.99 12.12 -7.35
C LYS A 87 -23.95 11.00 -7.52
N PRO A 88 -22.68 11.31 -7.85
CA PRO A 88 -21.64 10.30 -7.92
C PRO A 88 -21.51 9.61 -6.55
N SER A 89 -21.80 8.32 -6.50
CA SER A 89 -21.71 7.51 -5.29
C SER A 89 -20.49 6.58 -5.39
N TRP A 90 -19.68 6.58 -4.34
CA TRP A 90 -18.59 5.61 -4.21
C TRP A 90 -19.16 4.25 -3.83
N GLY A 91 -18.72 3.18 -4.50
CA GLY A 91 -19.15 1.83 -4.16
C GLY A 91 -18.45 0.74 -4.96
N PRO A 92 -18.74 -0.53 -4.63
CA PRO A 92 -18.20 -1.68 -5.35
C PRO A 92 -18.64 -1.69 -6.82
N ASN A 93 -17.68 -1.73 -7.74
CA ASN A 93 -17.95 -1.92 -9.16
C ASN A 93 -17.71 -3.39 -9.55
N ILE A 94 -18.79 -4.19 -9.49
CA ILE A 94 -18.72 -5.63 -9.76
C ILE A 94 -18.35 -5.91 -11.23
N LYS A 95 -18.77 -5.07 -12.17
CA LYS A 95 -18.45 -5.22 -13.60
C LYS A 95 -16.93 -5.13 -13.80
N GLU A 96 -16.31 -4.12 -13.21
CA GLU A 96 -14.86 -3.92 -13.30
C GLU A 96 -14.09 -5.01 -12.56
N PHE A 97 -14.58 -5.45 -11.39
CA PHE A 97 -13.99 -6.57 -10.66
C PHE A 97 -13.96 -7.85 -11.49
N LYS A 98 -15.08 -8.22 -12.13
CA LYS A 98 -15.16 -9.38 -13.01
C LYS A 98 -14.23 -9.23 -14.20
N ARG A 99 -14.23 -8.09 -14.88
CA ARG A 99 -13.31 -7.83 -16.01
C ARG A 99 -11.83 -8.05 -15.64
N CYS A 100 -11.45 -7.69 -14.42
CA CYS A 100 -10.06 -7.77 -13.97
C CYS A 100 -9.65 -9.14 -13.39
N PHE A 101 -10.59 -9.90 -12.81
CA PHE A 101 -10.28 -11.10 -12.02
C PHE A 101 -11.07 -12.36 -12.38
N ASP A 102 -12.11 -12.27 -13.21
CA ASP A 102 -12.90 -13.44 -13.61
C ASP A 102 -12.06 -14.42 -14.45
N PRO A 103 -12.10 -15.73 -14.16
CA PRO A 103 -11.31 -16.73 -14.88
C PRO A 103 -11.60 -16.78 -16.38
N VAL A 104 -12.86 -16.58 -16.79
CA VAL A 104 -13.28 -16.67 -18.19
C VAL A 104 -12.80 -15.44 -18.95
N GLU A 105 -13.07 -14.24 -18.42
CA GLU A 105 -12.68 -12.96 -19.03
C GLU A 105 -11.14 -12.82 -19.17
N THR A 106 -10.40 -13.34 -18.19
CA THR A 106 -8.94 -13.18 -18.12
C THR A 106 -8.16 -14.40 -18.57
N LYS A 107 -8.82 -15.44 -19.11
CA LYS A 107 -8.18 -16.71 -19.53
C LYS A 107 -7.36 -17.35 -18.40
N GLY A 108 -7.86 -17.28 -17.17
CA GLY A 108 -7.24 -17.85 -15.97
C GLY A 108 -6.19 -16.98 -15.27
N GLU A 109 -5.83 -15.81 -15.81
CA GLU A 109 -4.83 -14.92 -15.19
C GLU A 109 -5.39 -14.19 -13.96
N GLY A 110 -6.69 -13.88 -13.91
CA GLY A 110 -7.36 -13.24 -12.78
C GLY A 110 -7.18 -14.01 -11.47
N PRO A 111 -7.56 -15.30 -11.40
CA PRO A 111 -7.31 -16.14 -10.22
C PRO A 111 -5.82 -16.27 -9.88
N ARG A 112 -4.92 -16.26 -10.87
CA ARG A 112 -3.48 -16.29 -10.62
C ARG A 112 -2.99 -15.02 -9.93
N ARG A 113 -3.48 -13.84 -10.35
CA ARG A 113 -3.22 -12.56 -9.69
C ARG A 113 -3.74 -12.55 -8.26
N LEU A 114 -4.92 -13.12 -8.00
CA LEU A 114 -5.46 -13.26 -6.65
C LEU A 114 -4.58 -14.16 -5.77
N LYS A 115 -4.10 -15.30 -6.29
CA LYS A 115 -3.13 -16.15 -5.57
C LYS A 115 -1.84 -15.39 -5.23
N ASN A 116 -1.34 -14.57 -6.16
CA ASN A 116 -0.17 -13.73 -5.91
C ASN A 116 -0.43 -12.65 -4.85
N LEU A 117 -1.64 -12.10 -4.80
CA LEU A 117 -2.05 -11.16 -3.75
C LEU A 117 -2.04 -11.83 -2.37
N TYR A 118 -2.60 -13.04 -2.25
CA TYR A 118 -2.51 -13.81 -1.01
C TYR A 118 -1.07 -14.18 -0.65
N PHE A 119 -0.22 -14.46 -1.64
CA PHE A 119 1.20 -14.71 -1.40
C PHE A 119 1.90 -13.48 -0.81
N LEU A 120 1.66 -12.28 -1.36
CA LEU A 120 2.19 -11.04 -0.80
C LEU A 120 1.70 -10.83 0.64
N TYR A 121 0.39 -11.00 0.88
CA TYR A 121 -0.21 -10.91 2.21
C TYR A 121 0.49 -11.83 3.22
N LEU A 122 0.75 -13.09 2.84
CA LEU A 122 1.44 -14.04 3.72
C LEU A 122 2.90 -13.65 3.98
N ILE A 123 3.59 -13.07 2.99
CA ILE A 123 4.95 -12.55 3.19
C ILE A 123 4.95 -11.38 4.18
N GLU A 124 4.04 -10.45 4.03
CA GLU A 124 3.90 -9.30 4.95
C GLU A 124 3.51 -9.76 6.36
N LEU A 125 2.54 -10.67 6.48
CA LEU A 125 2.20 -11.29 7.77
C LEU A 125 3.40 -11.96 8.43
N ARG A 126 4.20 -12.72 7.67
CA ARG A 126 5.41 -13.35 8.19
C ARG A 126 6.43 -12.30 8.64
N ALA A 127 6.59 -11.21 7.88
CA ALA A 127 7.47 -10.11 8.26
C ALA A 127 7.00 -9.44 9.56
N LEU A 128 5.69 -9.22 9.73
CA LEU A 128 5.09 -8.67 10.96
C LEU A 128 5.32 -9.59 12.17
N SER A 129 5.07 -10.88 12.01
CA SER A 129 5.35 -11.88 13.06
C SER A 129 6.83 -11.90 13.46
N LYS A 130 7.75 -11.71 12.50
CA LYS A 130 9.20 -11.68 12.75
C LYS A 130 9.70 -10.39 13.38
N VAL A 131 9.07 -9.25 13.09
CA VAL A 131 9.46 -7.96 13.68
C VAL A 131 8.85 -7.75 15.08
N ALA A 132 7.84 -8.52 15.47
CA ALA A 132 7.16 -8.39 16.77
C ALA A 132 8.12 -8.24 17.98
N PRO A 133 9.19 -9.05 18.15
CA PRO A 133 10.11 -8.91 19.29
C PRO A 133 10.84 -7.56 19.35
N TYR A 134 11.00 -6.86 18.21
CA TYR A 134 11.59 -5.52 18.17
C TYR A 134 10.69 -4.50 18.88
N PHE A 135 9.37 -4.60 18.71
CA PHE A 135 8.38 -3.70 19.32
C PHE A 135 8.04 -4.08 20.77
N GLU A 136 8.26 -5.34 21.16
CA GLU A 136 8.20 -5.78 22.56
C GLU A 136 9.32 -5.12 23.40
N CYS A 137 10.41 -4.66 22.78
CA CYS A 137 11.48 -3.95 23.47
C CYS A 137 11.01 -2.57 23.98
N SER A 138 11.41 -2.22 25.21
CA SER A 138 11.07 -0.95 25.84
C SER A 138 11.72 0.29 25.19
N ILE A 139 12.69 0.09 24.29
CA ILE A 139 13.41 1.17 23.61
C ILE A 139 12.66 1.76 22.41
N VAL A 140 11.62 1.10 21.91
CA VAL A 140 10.88 1.54 20.72
C VAL A 140 9.64 2.34 21.14
N ASP A 141 9.65 3.65 20.88
CA ASP A 141 8.55 4.56 21.18
C ASP A 141 7.77 4.96 19.91
N LEU A 142 6.44 4.92 19.98
CA LEU A 142 5.55 5.39 18.91
C LEU A 142 5.21 6.88 19.11
N TYR A 143 6.22 7.73 19.18
CA TYR A 143 6.09 9.10 19.64
C TYR A 143 5.24 10.00 18.72
N THR A 144 4.09 10.46 19.21
CA THR A 144 3.27 11.50 18.54
C THR A 144 3.32 12.85 19.24
N GLY A 145 3.76 12.86 20.51
CA GLY A 145 3.75 14.01 21.39
C GLY A 145 2.66 13.96 22.46
N ASN A 146 1.77 12.97 22.41
CA ASN A 146 0.81 12.62 23.46
C ASN A 146 1.16 11.22 24.03
N VAL A 147 1.70 11.19 25.26
CA VAL A 147 2.23 9.97 25.87
C VAL A 147 1.15 8.91 26.13
N GLU A 148 -0.08 9.34 26.44
CA GLU A 148 -1.20 8.42 26.71
C GLU A 148 -1.61 7.69 25.41
N GLU A 149 -1.83 8.45 24.32
CA GLU A 149 -2.17 7.89 23.00
C GLU A 149 -1.03 7.01 22.44
N ASP A 150 0.23 7.39 22.68
CA ASP A 150 1.40 6.62 22.24
C ASP A 150 1.45 5.24 22.94
N ALA A 151 1.14 5.20 24.25
CA ALA A 151 1.08 3.97 25.02
C ALA A 151 -0.08 3.06 24.59
N ASP A 152 -1.28 3.64 24.39
CA ASP A 152 -2.45 2.91 23.92
C ASP A 152 -2.24 2.34 22.52
N THR A 153 -1.64 3.12 21.61
CA THR A 153 -1.29 2.70 20.26
C THR A 153 -0.27 1.57 20.28
N LYS A 154 0.74 1.64 21.17
CA LYS A 154 1.74 0.59 21.33
C LYS A 154 1.10 -0.71 21.83
N MET A 155 0.18 -0.62 22.79
CA MET A 155 -0.57 -1.79 23.28
C MET A 155 -1.42 -2.42 22.18
N LEU A 156 -2.14 -1.62 21.39
CA LEU A 156 -2.92 -2.12 20.26
C LEU A 156 -2.05 -2.82 19.21
N LEU A 157 -0.90 -2.24 18.89
CA LEU A 157 0.06 -2.82 17.95
C LEU A 157 0.59 -4.19 18.45
N LEU A 158 0.92 -4.28 19.74
CA LEU A 158 1.38 -5.54 20.34
C LEU A 158 0.30 -6.62 20.33
N ASN A 159 -0.97 -6.25 20.53
CA ASN A 159 -2.10 -7.18 20.41
C ASN A 159 -2.22 -7.73 18.98
N ILE A 160 -2.11 -6.86 17.97
CA ILE A 160 -2.11 -7.29 16.56
C ILE A 160 -0.97 -8.29 16.31
N PHE A 161 0.23 -8.05 16.87
CA PHE A 161 1.33 -8.99 16.70
C PHE A 161 1.10 -10.36 17.36
N GLN A 162 0.35 -10.43 18.46
CA GLN A 162 -0.04 -11.70 19.06
C GLN A 162 -0.95 -12.50 18.13
N ASP A 163 -1.87 -11.84 17.44
CA ASP A 163 -2.79 -12.47 16.48
C ASP A 163 -2.08 -12.96 15.21
N THR A 164 -0.90 -12.41 14.90
CA THR A 164 -0.07 -12.82 13.75
C THR A 164 0.87 -14.00 14.02
N LYS A 165 0.91 -14.52 15.26
CA LYS A 165 1.78 -15.65 15.66
C LYS A 165 1.22 -17.02 15.28
#